data_AF-A0A0N4XDP5-F1
#
_entry.id   AF-A0A0N4XDP5-F1
#
_cell.length_a   1.000
_cell.length_b   1.000
_cell.length_c   1.000
_cell.angle_alpha   90.00
_cell.angle_beta   90.00
_cell.angle_gamma   90.00
#
_symmetry.space_group_name_H-M   'P 1'
#
loop_
_entity.id
_entity.type
_entity.pdbx_description
1 polymer ?
#
loop_
_entity_poly.entity_id
_entity_poly.type
_entity_poly.pdbx_seq_one_letter_code
_entity_poly.pdbx_strand_id
1 'polypeptide(L)'
;MPPPAPHDAKRPLVLASVLLGMIFILIYILITFPRPLVSEQSQPSSDTVEAEEEADPFKFSDQPFHRHHIPDIVQPSLYQIQLKVYLPWRPGVTFGALDFTMDGVTRMEFTVRRPLRRLQLHVKELNITSVKVYNGIEELNVDEISEENPQLLDIFMTNQLMTGHNYSVIIDFRARINNPKFAGIFSAPYKYGSENRFKTATHLQPQEARSLFPCIDSPEVKARFDATIIHPEGTYALFNMKETNISTKGGWTTTTFLRSPIMSTYLFAMVVGTMPYRETYTAKGVRIRIYAEEGKLNDTALALSQVPRLLAFFQDYFQLPYPLMKLGLEATFVESWNDDVLGELSA
;
A
#
# COMPACT_ATOMS: atom_id res chain seq x y z
N MET A 1 20.80 -34.89 38.28
CA MET A 1 19.80 -34.22 37.43
C MET A 1 19.08 -33.18 38.28
N PRO A 2 19.15 -31.88 37.94
CA PRO A 2 18.33 -30.87 38.61
C PRO A 2 16.87 -30.96 38.11
N PRO A 3 15.87 -30.54 38.90
CA PRO A 3 14.47 -30.57 38.49
C PRO A 3 14.17 -29.49 37.43
N PRO A 4 13.18 -29.69 36.56
CA PRO A 4 12.79 -28.70 35.55
C PRO A 4 12.19 -27.45 36.21
N ALA A 5 12.58 -26.28 35.71
CA ALA A 5 12.08 -24.99 36.17
C ALA A 5 10.57 -24.86 35.93
N PRO A 6 9.83 -24.18 36.82
CA PRO A 6 8.38 -24.03 36.70
C PRO A 6 8.03 -23.15 35.49
N HIS A 7 7.07 -23.61 34.69
CA HIS A 7 6.47 -22.85 33.59
C HIS A 7 5.95 -21.49 34.10
N ASP A 8 6.45 -20.41 33.49
CA ASP A 8 6.16 -19.04 33.87
C ASP A 8 4.73 -18.65 33.45
N ALA A 9 3.76 -18.97 34.32
CA ALA A 9 2.32 -18.72 34.15
C ALA A 9 1.94 -17.22 34.04
N LYS A 10 2.91 -16.31 34.12
CA LYS A 10 2.70 -14.86 34.03
C LYS A 10 2.51 -14.36 32.60
N ARG A 11 3.10 -15.03 31.60
CA ARG A 11 3.03 -14.62 30.18
C ARG A 11 1.63 -14.68 29.55
N PRO A 12 0.81 -15.74 29.74
CA PRO A 12 -0.55 -15.76 29.21
C PRO A 12 -1.48 -14.76 29.90
N LEU A 13 -1.23 -14.46 31.18
CA LEU A 13 -2.02 -13.49 31.95
C LEU A 13 -1.79 -12.06 31.44
N VAL A 14 -0.54 -11.71 31.14
CA VAL A 14 -0.18 -10.39 30.56
C VAL A 14 -0.82 -10.21 29.18
N LEU A 15 -0.79 -11.23 28.32
CA LEU A 15 -1.43 -11.18 27.01
C LEU A 15 -2.95 -10.99 27.11
N ALA A 16 -3.60 -11.70 28.05
CA ALA A 16 -5.03 -11.59 28.29
C ALA A 16 -5.41 -10.18 28.78
N SER A 17 -4.60 -9.58 29.66
CA SER A 17 -4.83 -8.21 30.15
C SER A 17 -4.66 -7.14 29.07
N VAL A 18 -3.69 -7.30 28.15
CA VAL A 18 -3.51 -6.36 27.02
C VAL A 18 -4.68 -6.47 26.05
N LEU A 19 -5.15 -7.68 25.76
CA LEU A 19 -6.31 -7.90 24.88
C LEU A 19 -7.58 -7.30 25.48
N LEU A 20 -7.78 -7.44 26.80
CA LEU A 20 -8.90 -6.83 27.50
C LEU A 20 -8.84 -5.30 27.42
N GLY A 21 -7.65 -4.71 27.64
CA GLY A 21 -7.43 -3.26 27.54
C GLY A 21 -7.76 -2.71 26.15
N MET A 22 -7.32 -3.39 25.09
CA MET A 22 -7.63 -3.03 23.69
C MET A 22 -9.14 -3.08 23.40
N ILE A 23 -9.85 -4.08 23.94
CA ILE A 23 -11.31 -4.20 23.81
C ILE A 23 -12.01 -3.05 24.53
N PHE A 24 -11.58 -2.68 25.74
CA PHE A 24 -12.16 -1.55 26.47
C PHE A 24 -11.92 -0.21 25.77
N ILE A 25 -10.75 0.00 25.15
CA ILE A 25 -10.48 1.19 24.34
C ILE A 25 -11.39 1.23 23.10
N LEU A 26 -11.58 0.11 22.42
CA LEU A 26 -12.48 0.02 21.27
C LEU A 26 -13.94 0.31 21.65
N ILE A 27 -14.41 -0.27 22.76
CA ILE A 27 -15.75 -0.01 23.30
C ILE A 27 -15.89 1.45 23.73
N TYR A 28 -14.88 2.01 24.40
CA TYR A 28 -14.87 3.42 24.79
C TYR A 28 -14.94 4.34 23.56
N ILE A 29 -14.20 4.07 22.49
CA ILE A 29 -14.27 4.84 21.24
C ILE A 29 -15.67 4.72 20.62
N LEU A 30 -16.28 3.54 20.61
CA LEU A 30 -17.64 3.33 20.11
C LEU A 30 -18.72 4.05 20.93
N ILE A 31 -18.54 4.16 22.25
CA ILE A 31 -19.46 4.86 23.15
C ILE A 31 -19.25 6.38 23.11
N THR A 32 -18.01 6.85 23.02
CA THR A 32 -17.65 8.27 23.08
C THR A 32 -17.81 8.97 21.73
N PHE A 33 -17.70 8.22 20.63
CA PHE A 33 -17.96 8.69 19.27
C PHE A 33 -19.12 7.92 18.62
N PRO A 34 -20.35 8.01 19.17
CA PRO A 34 -21.51 7.45 18.49
C PRO A 34 -21.69 8.22 17.19
N ARG A 35 -21.50 7.56 16.04
CA ARG A 35 -21.89 8.14 14.75
C ARG A 35 -23.37 8.54 14.82
N PRO A 36 -23.76 9.80 14.57
CA PRO A 36 -25.16 10.11 14.41
C PRO A 36 -25.63 9.49 13.09
N LEU A 37 -26.43 8.43 13.17
CA LEU A 37 -27.34 8.01 12.10
C LEU A 37 -28.59 8.87 12.19
N VAL A 38 -28.51 10.13 11.75
CA VAL A 38 -29.71 10.96 11.52
C VAL A 38 -29.47 11.82 10.29
N SER A 39 -30.39 11.70 9.34
CA SER A 39 -30.55 12.58 8.20
C SER A 39 -31.02 13.96 8.65
N GLU A 40 -30.19 14.99 8.54
CA GLU A 40 -30.65 16.38 8.60
C GLU A 40 -31.04 16.86 7.20
N GLN A 41 -32.36 17.00 6.98
CA GLN A 41 -32.89 17.92 5.99
C GLN A 41 -32.72 19.34 6.54
N SER A 42 -31.72 20.07 6.06
CA SER A 42 -31.63 21.51 6.28
C SER A 42 -32.40 22.25 5.17
N GLN A 43 -33.42 23.03 5.57
CA GLN A 43 -34.04 24.04 4.71
C GLN A 43 -33.09 25.25 4.56
N PRO A 44 -33.07 25.93 3.40
CA PRO A 44 -32.13 27.03 3.18
C PRO A 44 -32.65 28.32 3.82
N SER A 45 -31.85 28.91 4.71
CA SER A 45 -31.99 30.30 5.11
C SER A 45 -31.48 31.19 3.98
N SER A 46 -32.36 32.05 3.47
CA SER A 46 -32.04 33.09 2.50
C SER A 46 -31.22 34.18 3.16
N ASP A 47 -29.91 34.21 2.91
CA ASP A 47 -29.10 35.42 2.99
C ASP A 47 -28.00 35.33 1.93
N THR A 48 -28.13 36.20 0.92
CA THR A 48 -27.10 36.66 -0.03
C THR A 48 -26.00 35.66 -0.42
N VAL A 49 -26.27 34.83 -1.43
CA VAL A 49 -25.22 34.28 -2.29
C VAL A 49 -24.81 35.40 -3.25
N GLU A 50 -23.98 36.32 -2.77
CA GLU A 50 -23.05 36.98 -3.68
C GLU A 50 -22.15 35.87 -4.25
N ALA A 51 -22.03 35.86 -5.57
CA ALA A 51 -21.30 34.84 -6.31
C ALA A 51 -19.89 34.67 -5.72
N GLU A 52 -19.62 33.51 -5.12
CA GLU A 52 -18.25 33.03 -4.92
C GLU A 52 -17.62 32.96 -6.32
N GLU A 53 -16.80 33.96 -6.66
CA GLU A 53 -15.79 33.83 -7.71
C GLU A 53 -15.11 32.46 -7.56
N GLU A 54 -14.96 31.73 -8.67
CA GLU A 54 -14.27 30.44 -8.73
C GLU A 54 -12.91 30.50 -8.02
N ALA A 55 -12.88 30.18 -6.73
CA ALA A 55 -11.65 30.24 -5.94
C ALA A 55 -10.67 29.20 -6.50
N ASP A 56 -9.48 29.66 -6.91
CA ASP A 56 -8.39 28.82 -7.39
C ASP A 56 -8.22 27.61 -6.46
N PRO A 57 -8.38 26.37 -6.98
CA PRO A 57 -8.17 25.17 -6.18
C PRO A 57 -6.88 25.10 -5.40
N PHE A 58 -5.85 25.68 -5.97
CA PHE A 58 -4.49 25.61 -5.48
C PHE A 58 -4.11 26.89 -4.73
N LYS A 59 -5.07 27.75 -4.37
CA LYS A 59 -4.82 29.00 -3.62
C LYS A 59 -3.92 28.83 -2.39
N PHE A 60 -3.98 27.67 -1.75
CA PHE A 60 -3.17 27.34 -0.57
C PHE A 60 -2.07 26.31 -0.84
N SER A 61 -1.84 25.91 -2.09
CA SER A 61 -0.82 24.91 -2.46
C SER A 61 0.60 25.37 -2.15
N ASP A 62 0.81 26.68 -2.02
CA ASP A 62 2.13 27.25 -1.76
C ASP A 62 2.36 27.43 -0.25
N GLN A 63 1.32 27.17 0.57
CA GLN A 63 1.42 27.23 2.02
C GLN A 63 1.94 25.90 2.57
N PRO A 64 2.98 25.90 3.42
CA PRO A 64 3.63 24.67 3.90
C PRO A 64 2.68 23.63 4.53
N PHE A 65 1.64 24.09 5.23
CA PHE A 65 0.67 23.21 5.89
C PHE A 65 -0.37 22.62 4.93
N HIS A 66 -0.77 23.36 3.89
CA HIS A 66 -1.87 22.99 3.02
C HIS A 66 -1.40 22.32 1.72
N ARG A 67 -0.13 22.48 1.33
CA ARG A 67 0.41 21.92 0.08
C ARG A 67 0.32 20.40 -0.05
N HIS A 68 0.35 19.68 1.08
CA HIS A 68 0.24 18.22 1.08
C HIS A 68 -1.21 17.73 1.04
N HIS A 69 -2.18 18.63 1.11
CA HIS A 69 -3.59 18.31 0.93
C HIS A 69 -3.97 18.63 -0.52
N ILE A 70 -3.81 17.64 -1.39
CA ILE A 70 -4.24 17.75 -2.78
C ILE A 70 -5.76 17.94 -2.81
N PRO A 71 -6.28 19.01 -3.46
CA PRO A 71 -7.72 19.24 -3.53
C PRO A 71 -8.49 18.07 -4.18
N ASP A 72 -9.67 17.72 -3.64
CA ASP A 72 -10.54 16.65 -4.15
C ASP A 72 -11.26 17.06 -5.46
N ILE A 73 -10.48 17.19 -6.52
CA ILE A 73 -10.92 17.61 -7.86
C ILE A 73 -10.55 16.56 -8.88
N VAL A 74 -9.36 15.99 -8.75
CA VAL A 74 -8.89 14.87 -9.55
C VAL A 74 -9.37 13.60 -8.89
N GLN A 75 -10.15 12.80 -9.62
CA GLN A 75 -10.71 11.55 -9.13
C GLN A 75 -10.10 10.37 -9.89
N PRO A 76 -9.10 9.69 -9.30
CA PRO A 76 -8.54 8.48 -9.86
C PRO A 76 -9.57 7.35 -9.87
N SER A 77 -9.69 6.63 -10.99
CA SER A 77 -10.55 5.45 -11.12
C SER A 77 -9.73 4.14 -11.08
N LEU A 78 -8.54 4.16 -11.69
CA LEU A 78 -7.67 3.00 -11.84
C LEU A 78 -6.20 3.43 -11.83
N TYR A 79 -5.38 2.70 -11.07
CA TYR A 79 -3.93 2.69 -11.20
C TYR A 79 -3.48 1.38 -11.83
N GLN A 80 -2.70 1.47 -12.91
CA GLN A 80 -2.00 0.34 -13.49
C GLN A 80 -0.51 0.52 -13.15
N ILE A 81 0.01 -0.38 -12.33
CA ILE A 81 1.32 -0.27 -11.71
C ILE A 81 2.16 -1.45 -12.18
N GLN A 82 3.25 -1.16 -12.88
CA GLN A 82 4.27 -2.12 -13.22
C GLN A 82 5.56 -1.78 -12.46
N LEU A 83 6.08 -2.73 -11.68
CA LEU A 83 7.31 -2.56 -10.91
C LEU A 83 8.30 -3.66 -11.27
N LYS A 84 9.51 -3.28 -11.67
CA LYS A 84 10.64 -4.19 -11.88
C LYS A 84 11.63 -4.03 -10.74
N VAL A 85 11.81 -5.10 -9.98
CA VAL A 85 12.57 -5.10 -8.73
C VAL A 85 13.94 -5.74 -8.93
N TYR A 86 15.02 -5.00 -8.66
CA TYR A 86 16.39 -5.50 -8.73
C TYR A 86 16.85 -5.95 -7.33
N LEU A 87 16.31 -7.08 -6.87
CA LEU A 87 16.57 -7.61 -5.54
C LEU A 87 17.69 -8.67 -5.57
N PRO A 88 18.89 -8.41 -5.03
CA PRO A 88 19.94 -9.43 -4.87
C PRO A 88 19.56 -10.40 -3.76
N TRP A 89 18.58 -11.26 -4.05
CA TRP A 89 17.80 -12.01 -3.06
C TRP A 89 18.58 -13.14 -2.38
N ARG A 90 19.72 -13.55 -2.94
CA ARG A 90 20.64 -14.54 -2.35
C ARG A 90 22.09 -14.29 -2.77
N PRO A 91 23.09 -14.92 -2.12
CA PRO A 91 24.48 -14.81 -2.52
C PRO A 91 24.67 -15.23 -3.99
N GLY A 92 25.49 -14.47 -4.71
CA GLY A 92 25.80 -14.70 -6.13
C GLY A 92 24.78 -14.12 -7.12
N VAL A 93 23.66 -13.55 -6.66
CA VAL A 93 22.74 -12.77 -7.50
C VAL A 93 23.03 -11.29 -7.33
N THR A 94 23.35 -10.60 -8.43
CA THR A 94 23.57 -9.15 -8.46
C THR A 94 23.09 -8.57 -9.80
N PHE A 95 22.65 -7.33 -9.75
CA PHE A 95 22.28 -6.48 -10.87
C PHE A 95 23.26 -5.31 -11.01
N GLY A 96 24.45 -5.43 -10.40
CA GLY A 96 25.48 -4.40 -10.39
C GLY A 96 24.98 -3.13 -9.68
N ALA A 97 25.09 -1.98 -10.36
CA ALA A 97 24.67 -0.69 -9.81
C ALA A 97 23.15 -0.58 -9.52
N LEU A 98 22.35 -1.55 -9.99
CA LEU A 98 20.91 -1.58 -9.78
C LEU A 98 20.51 -2.38 -8.53
N ASP A 99 21.43 -3.01 -7.81
CA ASP A 99 21.10 -3.75 -6.59
C ASP A 99 20.31 -2.86 -5.60
N PHE A 100 19.18 -3.40 -5.11
CA PHE A 100 18.23 -2.71 -4.24
C PHE A 100 17.61 -1.44 -4.85
N THR A 101 17.31 -1.50 -6.15
CA THR A 101 16.52 -0.47 -6.83
C THR A 101 15.28 -1.09 -7.49
N MET A 102 14.36 -0.22 -7.94
CA MET A 102 13.28 -0.61 -8.83
C MET A 102 13.09 0.41 -9.95
N ASP A 103 12.68 -0.09 -11.11
CA ASP A 103 12.07 0.72 -12.16
C ASP A 103 10.56 0.55 -12.09
N GLY A 104 9.82 1.64 -12.27
CA GLY A 104 8.37 1.65 -12.17
C GLY A 104 7.70 2.41 -13.30
N VAL A 105 6.51 1.95 -13.67
CA VAL A 105 5.60 2.65 -14.57
C VAL A 105 4.24 2.70 -13.90
N THR A 106 3.72 3.91 -13.70
CA THR A 106 2.36 4.12 -13.18
C THR A 106 1.52 4.80 -14.22
N ARG A 107 0.42 4.16 -14.60
CA ARG A 107 -0.65 4.80 -15.35
C ARG A 107 -1.83 5.03 -14.41
N MET A 108 -2.19 6.28 -14.18
CA MET A 108 -3.38 6.66 -13.43
C MET A 108 -4.45 7.14 -14.40
N GLU A 109 -5.59 6.46 -14.42
CA GLU A 109 -6.80 6.92 -15.10
C GLU A 109 -7.62 7.78 -14.12
N PHE A 110 -8.09 8.93 -14.58
CA PHE A 110 -8.80 9.88 -13.73
C PHE A 110 -9.79 10.75 -14.50
N THR A 111 -10.69 11.36 -13.75
CA THR A 111 -11.59 12.43 -14.21
C THR A 111 -11.37 13.68 -13.37
N VAL A 112 -11.86 14.82 -13.84
CA VAL A 112 -11.79 16.10 -13.12
C VAL A 112 -13.19 16.62 -12.80
N ARG A 113 -13.40 17.13 -11.57
CA ARG A 113 -14.69 17.70 -11.13
C ARG A 113 -14.91 19.16 -11.52
N ARG A 114 -13.82 19.89 -11.78
CA ARG A 114 -13.82 21.25 -12.32
C ARG A 114 -12.64 21.43 -13.28
N PRO A 115 -12.70 22.40 -14.22
CA PRO A 115 -11.58 22.67 -15.11
C PRO A 115 -10.29 22.99 -14.34
N LEU A 116 -9.16 22.43 -14.76
CA LEU A 116 -7.85 22.70 -14.14
C LEU A 116 -6.71 22.61 -15.14
N ARG A 117 -5.64 23.39 -14.91
CA ARG A 117 -4.39 23.31 -15.67
C ARG A 117 -3.26 22.59 -14.92
N ARG A 118 -3.36 22.47 -13.60
CA ARG A 118 -2.32 21.87 -12.75
C ARG A 118 -2.79 20.53 -12.20
N LEU A 119 -2.21 19.43 -12.68
CA LEU A 119 -2.37 18.12 -12.06
C LEU A 119 -1.27 17.96 -11.00
N GLN A 120 -1.67 17.80 -9.75
CA GLN A 120 -0.75 17.58 -8.64
C GLN A 120 -0.85 16.13 -8.16
N LEU A 121 0.30 15.50 -7.89
CA LEU A 121 0.41 14.15 -7.33
C LEU A 121 1.39 14.15 -6.15
N HIS A 122 1.25 13.17 -5.26
CA HIS A 122 2.27 12.86 -4.26
C HIS A 122 3.35 11.97 -4.87
N VAL A 123 4.61 12.34 -4.64
CA VAL A 123 5.82 11.57 -4.98
C VAL A 123 6.81 11.72 -3.83
N LYS A 124 7.61 10.73 -3.47
CA LYS A 124 8.65 10.88 -2.44
C LYS A 124 9.84 10.01 -2.79
N GLU A 125 11.02 10.61 -2.96
CA GLU A 125 12.25 9.87 -3.25
C GLU A 125 12.16 8.99 -4.52
N LEU A 126 11.33 9.42 -5.49
CA LEU A 126 11.20 8.81 -6.81
C LEU A 126 11.96 9.68 -7.81
N ASN A 127 12.86 9.09 -8.59
CA ASN A 127 13.48 9.75 -9.73
C ASN A 127 12.54 9.64 -10.93
N ILE A 128 11.83 10.72 -11.25
CA ILE A 128 10.90 10.77 -12.38
C ILE A 128 11.68 10.92 -13.69
N THR A 129 11.40 10.05 -14.65
CA THR A 129 12.14 9.98 -15.93
C THR A 129 11.28 10.33 -17.13
N SER A 130 9.96 10.15 -17.04
CA SER A 130 9.01 10.56 -18.07
C SER A 130 7.64 10.83 -17.45
N VAL A 131 6.92 11.82 -17.99
CA VAL A 131 5.52 12.10 -17.69
C VAL A 131 4.81 12.35 -19.00
N LYS A 132 3.69 11.67 -19.21
CA LYS A 132 2.82 11.87 -20.38
C LYS A 132 1.37 11.88 -19.96
N VAL A 133 0.59 12.83 -20.47
CA VAL A 133 -0.83 12.98 -20.16
C VAL A 133 -1.64 12.77 -21.42
N TYR A 134 -2.77 12.07 -21.32
CA TYR A 134 -3.63 11.74 -22.44
C TYR A 134 -5.10 12.06 -22.15
N ASN A 135 -5.83 12.44 -23.19
CA ASN A 135 -7.29 12.44 -23.25
C ASN A 135 -7.74 11.30 -24.19
N GLY A 136 -8.16 10.17 -23.63
CA GLY A 136 -8.34 8.95 -24.42
C GLY A 136 -7.02 8.47 -25.05
N ILE A 137 -6.89 8.65 -26.37
CA ILE A 137 -5.68 8.29 -27.15
C ILE A 137 -4.82 9.50 -27.55
N GLU A 138 -5.33 10.71 -27.37
CA GLU A 138 -4.64 11.94 -27.73
C GLU A 138 -3.66 12.33 -26.62
N GLU A 139 -2.37 12.48 -26.96
CA GLU A 139 -1.36 13.00 -26.03
C GLU A 139 -1.53 14.52 -25.89
N LEU A 140 -1.63 14.99 -24.65
CA LEU A 140 -1.77 16.40 -24.32
C LEU A 140 -0.40 17.02 -24.06
N ASN A 141 -0.23 18.28 -24.47
CA ASN A 141 0.98 19.03 -24.20
C ASN A 141 1.08 19.40 -22.71
N VAL A 142 2.26 19.18 -22.15
CA VAL A 142 2.67 19.57 -20.80
C VAL A 142 3.66 20.72 -20.96
N ASP A 143 3.35 21.87 -20.36
CA ASP A 143 4.20 23.06 -20.40
C ASP A 143 5.39 22.92 -19.45
N GLU A 144 5.13 22.39 -18.26
CA GLU A 144 6.10 22.32 -17.18
C GLU A 144 5.81 21.14 -16.24
N ILE A 145 6.89 20.55 -15.72
CA ILE A 145 6.88 19.58 -14.63
C ILE A 145 7.74 20.17 -13.51
N SER A 146 7.16 20.37 -12.34
CA SER A 146 7.86 20.89 -11.17
C SER A 146 7.95 19.86 -10.05
N GLU A 147 9.17 19.67 -9.56
CA GLU A 147 9.54 18.82 -8.43
C GLU A 147 10.15 19.66 -7.29
N GLU A 148 9.85 20.97 -7.24
CA GLU A 148 10.40 21.89 -6.22
C GLU A 148 10.06 21.46 -4.79
N ASN A 149 8.91 20.79 -4.61
CA ASN A 149 8.48 20.23 -3.35
C ASN A 149 8.84 18.73 -3.30
N PRO A 150 9.63 18.26 -2.32
CA PRO A 150 10.16 16.88 -2.32
C PRO A 150 9.09 15.79 -2.13
N GLN A 151 7.85 16.19 -1.83
CA GLN A 151 6.71 15.29 -1.66
C GLN A 151 5.61 15.44 -2.72
N LEU A 152 5.80 16.33 -3.70
CA LEU A 152 4.78 16.68 -4.68
C LEU A 152 5.37 16.71 -6.09
N LEU A 153 4.56 16.36 -7.06
CA LEU A 153 4.83 16.49 -8.48
C LEU A 153 3.72 17.33 -9.09
N ASP A 154 4.09 18.49 -9.61
CA ASP A 154 3.16 19.39 -10.29
C ASP A 154 3.35 19.28 -11.81
N ILE A 155 2.26 19.02 -12.52
CA ILE A 155 2.23 18.85 -13.97
C ILE A 155 1.32 19.95 -14.53
N PHE A 156 1.90 20.92 -15.20
CA PHE A 156 1.20 22.06 -15.79
C PHE A 156 0.86 21.77 -17.26
N MET A 157 -0.44 21.78 -17.55
CA MET A 157 -1.00 21.49 -18.86
C MET A 157 -1.15 22.78 -19.68
N THR A 158 -0.81 22.71 -20.97
CA THR A 158 -1.04 23.82 -21.91
C THR A 158 -2.52 24.18 -22.02
N ASN A 159 -3.36 23.14 -22.12
CA ASN A 159 -4.81 23.26 -22.21
C ASN A 159 -5.46 22.84 -20.89
N GLN A 160 -6.59 23.45 -20.55
CA GLN A 160 -7.38 23.03 -19.39
C GLN A 160 -7.88 21.60 -19.58
N LEU A 161 -7.72 20.78 -18.54
CA LEU A 161 -8.44 19.53 -18.40
C LEU A 161 -9.88 19.89 -18.05
N MET A 162 -10.84 19.44 -18.86
CA MET A 162 -12.25 19.78 -18.77
C MET A 162 -13.05 18.64 -18.12
N THR A 163 -14.15 18.99 -17.47
CA THR A 163 -15.06 18.00 -16.88
C THR A 163 -15.72 17.13 -17.97
N GLY A 164 -16.13 15.91 -17.61
CA GLY A 164 -16.79 14.98 -18.54
C GLY A 164 -15.84 14.20 -19.47
N HIS A 165 -14.53 14.42 -19.37
CA HIS A 165 -13.51 13.66 -20.09
C HIS A 165 -12.80 12.64 -19.19
N ASN A 166 -12.26 11.60 -19.81
CA ASN A 166 -11.42 10.59 -19.16
C ASN A 166 -9.97 10.84 -19.54
N TYR A 167 -9.16 11.15 -18.54
CA TYR A 167 -7.74 11.40 -18.70
C TYR A 167 -6.92 10.22 -18.18
N SER A 168 -5.69 10.15 -18.66
CA SER A 168 -4.69 9.28 -18.03
C SER A 168 -3.33 9.98 -17.99
N VAL A 169 -2.61 9.80 -16.89
CA VAL A 169 -1.20 10.19 -16.78
C VAL A 169 -0.36 8.93 -16.67
N ILE A 170 0.72 8.85 -17.46
CA ILE A 170 1.72 7.78 -17.42
C ILE A 170 3.02 8.38 -16.93
N ILE A 171 3.59 7.78 -15.89
CA ILE A 171 4.82 8.25 -15.26
C ILE A 171 5.81 7.08 -15.15
N ASP A 172 6.99 7.25 -15.74
CA ASP A 172 8.12 6.34 -15.63
C ASP A 172 9.07 6.86 -14.55
N PHE A 173 9.47 6.01 -13.61
CA PHE A 173 10.29 6.42 -12.48
C PHE A 173 11.25 5.32 -12.02
N ARG A 174 12.26 5.71 -11.23
CA ARG A 174 13.16 4.80 -10.52
C ARG A 174 13.20 5.13 -9.04
N ALA A 175 13.31 4.12 -8.19
CA ALA A 175 13.41 4.29 -6.75
C ALA A 175 14.44 3.34 -6.13
N ARG A 176 14.89 3.65 -4.91
CA ARG A 176 15.69 2.75 -4.08
C ARG A 176 14.80 1.94 -3.14
N ILE A 177 15.27 0.75 -2.76
CA ILE A 177 14.59 -0.20 -1.86
C ILE A 177 15.30 -0.27 -0.49
N ASN A 178 16.38 0.49 -0.29
CA ASN A 178 17.23 0.43 0.90
C ASN A 178 16.69 1.22 2.10
N ASN A 179 15.44 0.98 2.50
CA ASN A 179 14.83 1.64 3.65
C ASN A 179 14.94 0.79 4.94
N PRO A 180 15.82 1.14 5.89
CA PRO A 180 15.95 0.41 7.16
C PRO A 180 14.80 0.68 8.15
N LYS A 181 13.94 1.67 7.89
CA LYS A 181 12.83 2.06 8.77
C LYS A 181 11.53 1.28 8.52
N PHE A 182 11.55 0.30 7.61
CA PHE A 182 10.37 -0.51 7.27
C PHE A 182 9.14 0.31 6.83
N ALA A 183 9.39 1.37 6.05
CA ALA A 183 8.38 2.27 5.49
C ALA A 183 8.52 2.32 3.95
N GLY A 184 7.45 2.63 3.23
CA GLY A 184 7.46 2.60 1.76
C GLY A 184 7.78 1.20 1.25
N ILE A 185 8.65 1.10 0.24
CA ILE A 185 9.29 -0.16 -0.14
C ILE A 185 10.61 -0.33 0.61
N PHE A 186 10.79 -1.49 1.24
CA PHE A 186 12.01 -1.79 2.01
C PHE A 186 12.56 -3.17 1.66
N SER A 187 13.85 -3.38 1.91
CA SER A 187 14.46 -4.71 1.92
C SER A 187 14.71 -5.19 3.35
N ALA A 188 14.56 -6.50 3.56
CA ALA A 188 14.84 -7.12 4.83
C ALA A 188 15.70 -8.38 4.63
N PRO A 189 16.84 -8.51 5.34
CA PRO A 189 17.60 -9.74 5.37
C PRO A 189 16.86 -10.79 6.22
N TYR A 190 17.03 -12.06 5.88
CA TYR A 190 16.57 -13.18 6.70
C TYR A 190 17.45 -14.42 6.46
N LYS A 191 17.35 -15.40 7.37
CA LYS A 191 18.05 -16.68 7.25
C LYS A 191 17.22 -17.70 6.48
N TYR A 192 17.86 -18.37 5.53
CA TYR A 192 17.33 -19.55 4.86
C TYR A 192 18.38 -20.66 4.97
N GLY A 193 18.19 -21.60 5.90
CA GLY A 193 19.24 -22.51 6.34
C GLY A 193 20.50 -21.75 6.79
N SER A 194 21.62 -22.00 6.12
CA SER A 194 22.88 -21.29 6.35
C SER A 194 23.06 -20.02 5.52
N GLU A 195 22.18 -19.78 4.52
CA GLU A 195 22.28 -18.63 3.62
C GLU A 195 21.64 -17.37 4.20
N ASN A 196 22.27 -16.22 3.96
CA ASN A 196 21.63 -14.91 4.12
C ASN A 196 20.89 -14.56 2.84
N ARG A 197 19.58 -14.38 2.92
CA ARG A 197 18.74 -13.97 1.79
C ARG A 197 18.09 -12.62 2.06
N PHE A 198 17.64 -11.98 1.00
CA PHE A 198 16.86 -10.75 1.07
C PHE A 198 15.46 -10.97 0.52
N LYS A 199 14.50 -10.27 1.12
CA LYS A 199 13.18 -10.02 0.57
C LYS A 199 12.98 -8.52 0.43
N THR A 200 12.00 -8.11 -0.37
CA THR A 200 11.43 -6.77 -0.28
C THR A 200 9.94 -6.86 -0.01
N ALA A 201 9.43 -5.90 0.74
CA ALA A 201 8.02 -5.76 1.05
C ALA A 201 7.64 -4.28 1.14
N THR A 202 6.34 -3.99 1.16
CA THR A 202 5.83 -2.62 1.32
C THR A 202 5.11 -2.43 2.65
N HIS A 203 5.28 -1.24 3.23
CA HIS A 203 4.50 -0.73 4.35
C HIS A 203 4.15 0.73 4.06
N LEU A 204 2.92 0.96 3.63
CA LEU A 204 2.54 2.25 3.03
C LEU A 204 1.72 3.15 3.96
N GLN A 205 1.38 2.68 5.16
CA GLN A 205 0.63 3.47 6.14
C GLN A 205 1.59 4.38 6.93
N PRO A 206 1.19 5.65 7.21
CA PRO A 206 -0.02 6.31 6.75
C PRO A 206 0.08 6.92 5.34
N GLN A 207 1.26 7.41 4.92
CA GLN A 207 1.44 8.23 3.72
C GLN A 207 2.74 7.88 2.98
N GLU A 208 3.01 6.58 2.82
CA GLU A 208 4.22 6.10 2.16
C GLU A 208 3.92 5.46 0.79
N ALA A 209 2.68 5.48 0.31
CA ALA A 209 2.42 5.00 -1.06
C ALA A 209 3.12 5.89 -2.10
N ARG A 210 3.25 7.19 -1.80
CA ARG A 210 4.02 8.18 -2.56
C ARG A 210 5.50 7.84 -2.72
N SER A 211 6.09 7.00 -1.86
CA SER A 211 7.47 6.51 -2.01
C SER A 211 7.60 5.21 -2.80
N LEU A 212 6.48 4.60 -3.18
CA LEU A 212 6.43 3.43 -4.06
C LEU A 212 6.05 3.83 -5.49
N PHE A 213 5.07 4.71 -5.66
CA PHE A 213 4.63 5.19 -6.97
C PHE A 213 3.97 6.56 -6.90
N PRO A 214 4.03 7.38 -7.97
CA PRO A 214 3.31 8.65 -8.03
C PRO A 214 1.80 8.44 -7.93
N CYS A 215 1.14 9.10 -6.96
CA CYS A 215 -0.30 8.91 -6.73
C CYS A 215 -0.92 10.05 -5.92
N ILE A 216 -2.25 10.09 -5.86
CA ILE A 216 -2.94 10.91 -4.84
C ILE A 216 -3.03 10.09 -3.55
N ASP A 217 -1.97 10.17 -2.75
CA ASP A 217 -1.81 9.44 -1.49
C ASP A 217 -2.62 10.03 -0.31
N SER A 218 -3.95 9.92 -0.41
CA SER A 218 -4.89 10.28 0.67
C SER A 218 -5.94 9.18 0.91
N PRO A 219 -6.32 8.87 2.16
CA PRO A 219 -7.22 7.74 2.47
C PRO A 219 -8.59 7.80 1.80
N GLU A 220 -9.16 8.99 1.63
CA GLU A 220 -10.46 9.23 0.99
C GLU A 220 -10.43 9.06 -0.53
N VAL A 221 -9.25 9.19 -1.15
CA VAL A 221 -9.08 9.07 -2.61
C VAL A 221 -8.82 7.61 -2.97
N LYS A 222 -9.91 6.86 -3.18
CA LYS A 222 -9.86 5.42 -3.47
C LYS A 222 -9.91 5.12 -4.96
N ALA A 223 -9.21 4.07 -5.36
CA ALA A 223 -9.18 3.60 -6.74
C ALA A 223 -9.03 2.07 -6.81
N ARG A 224 -9.09 1.52 -8.01
CA ARG A 224 -8.71 0.13 -8.29
C ARG A 224 -7.24 0.06 -8.68
N PHE A 225 -6.63 -1.11 -8.52
CA PHE A 225 -5.23 -1.36 -8.82
C PHE A 225 -5.06 -2.61 -9.68
N ASP A 226 -4.39 -2.45 -10.82
CA ASP A 226 -3.84 -3.53 -11.62
C ASP A 226 -2.33 -3.56 -11.39
N ALA A 227 -1.84 -4.63 -10.76
CA ALA A 227 -0.42 -4.77 -10.44
C ALA A 227 0.26 -5.79 -11.37
N THR A 228 1.45 -5.42 -11.83
CA THR A 228 2.41 -6.31 -12.49
C THR A 228 3.76 -6.16 -11.81
N ILE A 229 4.32 -7.27 -11.32
CA ILE A 229 5.63 -7.26 -10.66
C ILE A 229 6.58 -8.11 -11.50
N ILE A 230 7.68 -7.51 -11.93
CA ILE A 230 8.79 -8.16 -12.62
C ILE A 230 9.90 -8.35 -11.58
N HIS A 231 10.26 -9.59 -11.31
CA HIS A 231 11.17 -9.95 -10.22
C HIS A 231 12.20 -10.99 -10.68
N PRO A 232 13.33 -11.12 -9.98
CA PRO A 232 14.36 -12.08 -10.35
C PRO A 232 13.83 -13.51 -10.40
N GLU A 233 14.26 -14.30 -11.37
CA GLU A 233 13.94 -15.73 -11.44
C GLU A 233 14.32 -16.46 -10.15
N GLY A 234 13.47 -17.41 -9.73
CA GLY A 234 13.62 -18.13 -8.46
C GLY A 234 12.94 -17.47 -7.25
N THR A 235 12.42 -16.25 -7.40
CA THR A 235 11.59 -15.58 -6.39
C THR A 235 10.10 -15.69 -6.72
N TYR A 236 9.23 -15.51 -5.71
CA TYR A 236 7.81 -15.24 -5.93
C TYR A 236 7.53 -13.74 -5.77
N ALA A 237 6.44 -13.27 -6.36
CA ALA A 237 5.84 -11.98 -6.05
C ALA A 237 4.43 -12.18 -5.46
N LEU A 238 4.12 -11.43 -4.40
CA LEU A 238 2.80 -11.33 -3.81
C LEU A 238 2.27 -9.91 -3.99
N PHE A 239 0.96 -9.82 -4.14
CA PHE A 239 0.16 -8.60 -4.08
C PHE A 239 -1.11 -8.87 -3.26
N ASN A 240 -1.91 -7.85 -2.93
CA ASN A 240 -3.23 -8.00 -2.29
C ASN A 240 -4.10 -9.04 -3.01
N MET A 241 -4.05 -9.04 -4.35
CA MET A 241 -4.89 -9.87 -5.20
C MET A 241 -4.19 -11.17 -5.65
N LYS A 242 -4.98 -12.15 -6.07
CA LYS A 242 -4.46 -13.44 -6.56
C LYS A 242 -3.74 -13.26 -7.90
N GLU A 243 -2.62 -13.96 -8.05
CA GLU A 243 -1.87 -14.10 -9.29
C GLU A 243 -2.73 -14.68 -10.43
N THR A 244 -2.62 -14.12 -11.63
CA THR A 244 -3.36 -14.55 -12.83
C THR A 244 -2.46 -15.20 -13.87
N ASN A 245 -1.27 -14.64 -14.09
CA ASN A 245 -0.27 -15.16 -15.01
C ASN A 245 1.13 -14.98 -14.43
N ILE A 246 1.95 -16.00 -14.57
CA ILE A 246 3.36 -16.04 -14.19
C ILE A 246 4.14 -16.52 -15.41
N SER A 247 5.08 -15.71 -15.90
CA SER A 247 5.91 -16.03 -17.05
C SER A 247 7.37 -15.72 -16.75
N THR A 248 8.27 -16.67 -17.01
CA THR A 248 9.71 -16.52 -16.80
C THR A 248 10.43 -16.45 -18.14
N LYS A 249 11.23 -15.39 -18.34
CA LYS A 249 12.04 -15.20 -19.55
C LYS A 249 13.28 -14.37 -19.23
N GLY A 250 14.45 -14.84 -19.66
CA GLY A 250 15.70 -14.08 -19.59
C GLY A 250 16.16 -13.74 -18.17
N GLY A 251 16.00 -14.65 -17.20
CA GLY A 251 16.37 -14.43 -15.80
C GLY A 251 15.37 -13.61 -14.98
N TRP A 252 14.22 -13.26 -15.57
CA TRP A 252 13.16 -12.50 -14.93
C TRP A 252 11.85 -13.27 -14.95
N THR A 253 11.08 -13.16 -13.87
CA THR A 253 9.71 -13.64 -13.79
C THR A 253 8.77 -12.45 -13.71
N THR A 254 7.75 -12.44 -14.57
CA THR A 254 6.68 -11.44 -14.56
C THR A 254 5.44 -12.09 -13.96
N THR A 255 4.98 -11.56 -12.83
CA THR A 255 3.74 -11.96 -12.18
C THR A 255 2.71 -10.85 -12.32
N THR A 256 1.56 -11.20 -12.90
CA THR A 256 0.39 -10.32 -13.00
C THR A 256 -0.68 -10.79 -12.04
N PHE A 257 -1.48 -9.85 -11.54
CA PHE A 257 -2.51 -10.12 -10.53
C PHE A 257 -3.89 -9.68 -11.02
N LEU A 258 -4.93 -10.20 -10.37
CA LEU A 258 -6.29 -9.70 -10.56
C LEU A 258 -6.40 -8.25 -10.12
N ARG A 259 -7.30 -7.50 -10.75
CA ARG A 259 -7.68 -6.15 -10.35
C ARG A 259 -8.21 -6.13 -8.92
N SER A 260 -7.80 -5.14 -8.13
CA SER A 260 -8.29 -4.94 -6.77
C SER A 260 -9.75 -4.45 -6.72
N PRO A 261 -10.44 -4.62 -5.57
CA PRO A 261 -11.58 -3.76 -5.26
C PRO A 261 -11.13 -2.30 -5.13
N ILE A 262 -12.11 -1.39 -5.02
CA ILE A 262 -11.83 0.01 -4.69
C ILE A 262 -11.21 0.06 -3.29
N MET A 263 -10.00 0.59 -3.19
CA MET A 263 -9.26 0.69 -1.93
C MET A 263 -8.38 1.96 -1.92
N SER A 264 -7.92 2.35 -0.74
CA SER A 264 -6.99 3.47 -0.57
C SER A 264 -5.55 3.04 -0.89
N THR A 265 -4.70 3.98 -1.29
CA THR A 265 -3.30 3.77 -1.67
C THR A 265 -2.47 3.07 -0.58
N TYR A 266 -2.65 3.46 0.68
CA TYR A 266 -1.91 2.90 1.82
C TYR A 266 -2.12 1.38 2.05
N LEU A 267 -3.16 0.79 1.44
CA LEU A 267 -3.44 -0.65 1.50
C LEU A 267 -2.72 -1.45 0.40
N PHE A 268 -2.05 -0.80 -0.55
CA PHE A 268 -1.25 -1.49 -1.55
C PHE A 268 -0.11 -2.25 -0.86
N ALA A 269 -0.10 -3.57 -0.99
CA ALA A 269 0.85 -4.46 -0.35
C ALA A 269 1.47 -5.38 -1.38
N MET A 270 2.80 -5.34 -1.51
CA MET A 270 3.55 -6.29 -2.31
C MET A 270 4.74 -6.88 -1.55
N VAL A 271 5.15 -8.07 -1.97
CA VAL A 271 6.32 -8.78 -1.43
C VAL A 271 7.04 -9.48 -2.58
N VAL A 272 8.36 -9.43 -2.61
CA VAL A 272 9.19 -10.30 -3.46
C VAL A 272 10.21 -11.03 -2.58
N GLY A 273 10.26 -12.36 -2.68
CA GLY A 273 11.14 -13.17 -1.83
C GLY A 273 11.10 -14.66 -2.12
N THR A 274 11.67 -15.45 -1.20
CA THR A 274 11.74 -16.93 -1.31
C THR A 274 11.36 -17.66 -0.02
N MET A 275 10.69 -16.97 0.92
CA MET A 275 10.30 -17.61 2.17
C MET A 275 9.30 -18.75 1.93
N PRO A 276 9.45 -19.90 2.60
CA PRO A 276 8.46 -20.95 2.51
C PRO A 276 7.16 -20.53 3.19
N TYR A 277 6.09 -21.25 2.89
CA TYR A 277 4.78 -20.99 3.48
C TYR A 277 4.07 -22.29 3.84
N ARG A 278 3.14 -22.17 4.79
CA ARG A 278 2.09 -23.17 5.01
C ARG A 278 0.77 -22.64 4.49
N GLU A 279 -0.06 -23.54 3.97
CA GLU A 279 -1.33 -23.21 3.34
C GLU A 279 -2.48 -23.94 4.03
N THR A 280 -3.63 -23.27 4.10
CA THR A 280 -4.92 -23.87 4.46
C THR A 280 -6.04 -23.14 3.74
N TYR A 281 -7.27 -23.60 3.92
CA TYR A 281 -8.46 -23.01 3.31
C TYR A 281 -9.54 -22.81 4.36
N THR A 282 -10.34 -21.75 4.21
CA THR A 282 -11.60 -21.66 4.94
C THR A 282 -12.65 -22.58 4.34
N ALA A 283 -13.73 -22.86 5.09
CA ALA A 283 -14.86 -23.63 4.58
C ALA A 283 -15.51 -23.02 3.32
N LYS A 284 -15.39 -21.70 3.14
CA LYS A 284 -15.90 -20.96 1.96
C LYS A 284 -14.85 -20.84 0.83
N GLY A 285 -13.72 -21.55 0.93
CA GLY A 285 -12.71 -21.63 -0.14
C GLY A 285 -11.69 -20.50 -0.20
N VAL A 286 -11.62 -19.62 0.82
CA VAL A 286 -10.58 -18.57 0.87
C VAL A 286 -9.23 -19.23 1.17
N ARG A 287 -8.25 -19.06 0.27
CA ARG A 287 -6.88 -19.57 0.44
C ARG A 287 -6.12 -18.76 1.48
N ILE A 288 -5.62 -19.38 2.53
CA ILE A 288 -4.81 -18.74 3.56
C ILE A 288 -3.39 -19.25 3.47
N ARG A 289 -2.42 -18.35 3.37
CA ARG A 289 -0.99 -18.68 3.42
C ARG A 289 -0.29 -17.91 4.52
N ILE A 290 0.57 -18.59 5.27
CA ILE A 290 1.45 -17.98 6.26
C ILE A 290 2.89 -18.23 5.82
N TYR A 291 3.56 -17.14 5.43
CA TYR A 291 4.96 -17.12 5.02
C TYR A 291 5.83 -16.89 6.25
N ALA A 292 6.93 -17.65 6.37
CA ALA A 292 7.86 -17.52 7.48
C ALA A 292 9.25 -17.98 7.05
N GLU A 293 10.26 -17.59 7.80
CA GLU A 293 11.61 -18.14 7.66
C GLU A 293 11.59 -19.67 7.82
N GLU A 294 12.47 -20.37 7.11
CA GLU A 294 12.48 -21.84 7.04
C GLU A 294 12.54 -22.48 8.44
N GLY A 295 13.42 -21.99 9.31
CA GLY A 295 13.56 -22.48 10.69
C GLY A 295 12.37 -22.15 11.61
N LYS A 296 11.46 -21.27 11.17
CA LYS A 296 10.29 -20.80 11.93
C LYS A 296 8.96 -21.25 11.32
N LEU A 297 8.99 -21.96 10.19
CA LEU A 297 7.78 -22.38 9.49
C LEU A 297 6.87 -23.25 10.36
N ASN A 298 7.46 -24.08 11.23
CA ASN A 298 6.71 -24.92 12.17
C ASN A 298 5.99 -24.11 13.26
N ASP A 299 6.55 -22.96 13.66
CA ASP A 299 5.95 -22.08 14.68
C ASP A 299 4.64 -21.44 14.20
N THR A 300 4.39 -21.43 12.88
CA THR A 300 3.15 -20.92 12.28
C THR A 300 1.94 -21.86 12.43
N ALA A 301 2.13 -23.08 12.98
CA ALA A 301 1.07 -24.09 13.08
C ALA A 301 -0.19 -23.59 13.81
N LEU A 302 0.00 -22.87 14.92
CA LEU A 302 -1.13 -22.30 15.68
C LEU A 302 -1.90 -21.29 14.84
N ALA A 303 -1.20 -20.31 14.25
CA ALA A 303 -1.81 -19.30 13.40
C ALA A 303 -2.57 -19.94 12.23
N LEU A 304 -1.98 -20.95 11.58
CA LEU A 304 -2.61 -21.67 10.48
C LEU A 304 -3.93 -22.34 10.90
N SER A 305 -4.03 -22.84 12.15
CA SER A 305 -5.26 -23.43 12.68
C SER A 305 -6.31 -22.42 13.12
N GLN A 306 -5.90 -21.22 13.55
CA GLN A 306 -6.79 -20.21 14.14
C GLN A 306 -7.30 -19.17 13.14
N VAL A 307 -6.47 -18.72 12.19
CA VAL A 307 -6.86 -17.69 11.21
C VAL A 307 -8.14 -18.05 10.44
N PRO A 308 -8.35 -19.29 9.95
CA PRO A 308 -9.62 -19.65 9.31
C PRO A 308 -10.83 -19.50 10.23
N ARG A 309 -10.67 -19.82 11.53
CA ARG A 309 -11.74 -19.72 12.54
C ARG A 309 -12.06 -18.27 12.88
N LEU A 310 -11.03 -17.44 13.03
CA LEU A 310 -11.18 -15.99 13.24
C LEU A 310 -11.85 -15.32 12.02
N LEU A 311 -11.46 -15.71 10.80
CA LEU A 311 -12.10 -15.19 9.60
C LEU A 311 -13.56 -15.63 9.50
N ALA A 312 -13.89 -16.87 9.87
CA ALA A 312 -15.28 -17.33 9.96
C ALA A 312 -16.07 -16.50 10.99
N PHE A 313 -15.51 -16.33 12.20
CA PHE A 313 -16.10 -15.52 13.26
C PHE A 313 -16.40 -14.09 12.79
N PHE A 314 -15.46 -13.39 12.15
CA PHE A 314 -15.70 -12.02 11.68
C PHE A 314 -16.74 -11.95 10.56
N GLN A 315 -16.77 -12.94 9.66
CA GLN A 315 -17.81 -12.99 8.63
C GLN A 315 -19.20 -13.16 9.23
N ASP A 316 -19.33 -14.03 10.24
CA ASP A 316 -20.60 -14.26 10.93
C ASP A 316 -20.97 -13.07 11.82
N TYR A 317 -20.00 -12.46 12.50
CA TYR A 317 -20.24 -11.31 13.36
C TYR A 317 -20.68 -10.07 12.57
N PHE A 318 -19.96 -9.73 11.50
CA PHE A 318 -20.29 -8.57 10.66
C PHE A 318 -21.38 -8.87 9.63
N GLN A 319 -21.80 -10.13 9.49
CA GLN A 319 -22.74 -10.57 8.45
C GLN A 319 -22.27 -10.18 7.04
N LEU A 320 -20.96 -10.19 6.82
CA LEU A 320 -20.31 -9.82 5.56
C LEU A 320 -19.28 -10.88 5.17
N PRO A 321 -19.32 -11.42 3.95
CA PRO A 321 -18.31 -12.36 3.49
C PRO A 321 -16.95 -11.65 3.35
N TYR A 322 -15.86 -12.40 3.53
CA TYR A 322 -14.53 -11.88 3.21
C TYR A 322 -14.45 -11.61 1.70
N PRO A 323 -14.10 -10.39 1.26
CA PRO A 323 -14.32 -9.97 -0.13
C PRO A 323 -13.27 -10.52 -1.11
N LEU A 324 -12.17 -11.12 -0.63
CA LEU A 324 -11.06 -11.57 -1.47
C LEU A 324 -10.95 -13.11 -1.49
N MET A 325 -10.33 -13.63 -2.56
CA MET A 325 -10.13 -15.08 -2.73
C MET A 325 -8.96 -15.65 -1.93
N LYS A 326 -8.09 -14.79 -1.39
CA LYS A 326 -6.93 -15.21 -0.61
C LYS A 326 -6.66 -14.24 0.53
N LEU A 327 -6.00 -14.73 1.57
CA LEU A 327 -5.42 -13.96 2.66
C LEU A 327 -3.97 -14.44 2.87
N GLY A 328 -3.01 -13.53 2.73
CA GLY A 328 -1.61 -13.79 3.00
C GLY A 328 -1.22 -13.16 4.34
N LEU A 329 -0.49 -13.92 5.16
CA LEU A 329 0.19 -13.41 6.36
C LEU A 329 1.67 -13.67 6.17
N GLU A 330 2.48 -12.66 6.48
CA GLU A 330 3.93 -12.80 6.48
C GLU A 330 4.43 -12.59 7.90
N ALA A 331 5.04 -13.62 8.47
CA ALA A 331 5.64 -13.55 9.78
C ALA A 331 7.06 -12.99 9.63
N THR A 332 7.23 -11.73 10.03
CA THR A 332 8.53 -11.12 10.25
C THR A 332 8.96 -11.39 11.68
N PHE A 333 9.99 -12.23 11.87
CA PHE A 333 10.61 -12.44 13.16
C PHE A 333 11.71 -11.40 13.33
N VAL A 334 11.40 -10.30 14.01
CA VAL A 334 12.40 -9.32 14.42
C VAL A 334 12.94 -9.79 15.77
N GLU A 335 14.23 -10.16 15.84
CA GLU A 335 14.87 -10.65 17.07
C GLU A 335 14.86 -9.63 18.23
N SER A 336 14.62 -8.34 17.93
CA SER A 336 14.31 -7.31 18.91
C SER A 336 13.20 -6.40 18.40
N TRP A 337 11.96 -6.68 18.80
CA TRP A 337 10.99 -5.61 19.01
C TRP A 337 11.47 -4.82 20.23
N ASN A 338 12.42 -3.90 20.04
CA ASN A 338 12.65 -2.86 21.04
C ASN A 338 11.51 -1.86 20.90
N ASP A 339 10.98 -1.41 22.03
CA ASP A 339 9.86 -0.46 22.14
C ASP A 339 10.07 0.86 21.36
N ASP A 340 11.31 1.14 20.92
CA ASP A 340 11.66 2.29 20.08
C ASP A 340 11.03 2.24 18.67
N VAL A 341 10.78 1.04 18.11
CA VAL A 341 10.17 0.91 16.76
C VAL A 341 8.69 1.31 16.77
N LEU A 342 7.99 1.13 17.90
CA LEU A 342 6.62 1.63 18.06
C LEU A 342 6.59 3.17 18.20
N GLY A 343 7.61 3.75 18.82
CA GLY A 343 7.78 5.19 18.92
C GLY A 343 7.93 5.85 17.55
N GLU A 344 8.77 5.29 16.67
CA GLU A 344 9.01 5.83 15.32
C GLU A 344 7.88 5.57 14.31
N LEU A 345 7.04 4.55 14.51
CA LEU A 345 5.84 4.31 13.70
C LEU A 345 4.61 5.12 14.17
N SER A 346 4.69 5.73 15.36
CA SER A 346 3.64 6.55 15.96
C SER A 346 3.88 8.07 15.86
N ALA A 347 4.98 8.48 15.22
CA ALA A 347 5.39 9.88 15.08
C ALA A 347 5.08 10.45 13.68
#